data_AF-A0A2N2MTR9-F1
#
_entry.id   AF-A0A2N2MTR9-F1
#
_cell.length_a   1.000
_cell.length_b   1.000
_cell.length_c   1.000
_cell.angle_alpha   90.00
_cell.angle_beta   90.00
_cell.angle_gamma   90.00
#
_symmetry.space_group_name_H-M   'P 1'
#
loop_
_entity.id
_entity.type
_entity.pdbx_description
1 polymer ?
#
loop_
_entity_poly.entity_id
_entity_poly.type
_entity_poly.pdbx_seq_one_letter_code
_entity_poly.pdbx_strand_id
1 'polypeptide(L)'
;MTVNNPSEPEIQISEEKLQKLGWILFGLAVIFTIIGAFVSPLDDQGKPVLLLPEVKAVEDYRKAAQLWISELNTLDGEIAHIIAADQQGDLFSQSRSAQQTLQHAVEIAQQIDRTRVPPIGMGMHEQMLSTTLSYLEAARSALQWVSAPEQENQDQAIQLLEDSRQMKSELEKNKWLILR
;
A
#
# COMPACT_ATOMS: atom_id res chain seq x y z
N MET A 1 -58.82 -56.76 -25.08
CA MET A 1 -58.71 -55.56 -24.21
C MET A 1 -57.33 -54.96 -24.44
N THR A 2 -57.26 -53.84 -25.14
CA THR A 2 -56.04 -53.10 -25.46
C THR A 2 -55.69 -52.16 -24.31
N VAL A 3 -54.56 -52.41 -23.64
CA VAL A 3 -54.03 -51.50 -22.61
C VAL A 3 -53.07 -50.54 -23.32
N ASN A 4 -53.54 -49.30 -23.53
CA ASN A 4 -52.70 -48.17 -23.93
C ASN A 4 -51.88 -47.73 -22.72
N ASN A 5 -50.56 -47.94 -22.74
CA ASN A 5 -49.64 -47.28 -21.81
C ASN A 5 -49.29 -45.90 -22.37
N PRO A 6 -49.51 -44.79 -21.65
CA PRO A 6 -49.08 -43.48 -22.07
C PRO A 6 -47.54 -43.44 -22.02
N SER A 7 -46.95 -43.08 -23.15
CA SER A 7 -45.52 -42.88 -23.35
C SER A 7 -44.97 -41.94 -22.27
N GLU A 8 -43.97 -42.39 -21.53
CA GLU A 8 -43.15 -41.50 -20.70
C GLU A 8 -42.59 -40.39 -21.61
N PRO A 9 -42.58 -39.12 -21.17
CA PRO A 9 -42.01 -38.06 -21.97
C PRO A 9 -40.49 -38.27 -22.05
N GLU A 10 -40.03 -38.94 -23.10
CA GLU A 10 -38.62 -38.98 -23.46
C GLU A 10 -38.14 -37.54 -23.68
N ILE A 11 -37.30 -37.05 -22.76
CA ILE A 11 -36.68 -35.73 -22.90
C ILE A 11 -35.68 -35.83 -24.06
N GLN A 12 -36.14 -35.56 -25.28
CA GLN A 12 -35.30 -35.49 -26.47
C GLN A 12 -34.50 -34.18 -26.43
N ILE A 13 -33.35 -34.20 -25.77
CA ILE A 13 -32.40 -33.08 -25.81
C ILE A 13 -31.72 -33.11 -27.18
N SER A 14 -32.04 -32.12 -28.03
CA SER A 14 -31.37 -31.92 -29.32
C SER A 14 -29.86 -31.79 -29.12
N GLU A 15 -29.07 -32.53 -29.91
CA GLU A 15 -27.60 -32.51 -29.87
C GLU A 15 -27.03 -31.09 -30.01
N GLU A 16 -27.68 -30.22 -30.80
CA GLU A 16 -27.27 -28.83 -30.99
C GLU A 16 -27.36 -28.02 -29.68
N LYS A 17 -28.40 -28.27 -28.87
CA LYS A 17 -28.55 -27.63 -27.55
C LYS A 17 -27.51 -28.16 -26.56
N LEU A 18 -27.20 -29.46 -26.63
CA LEU A 18 -26.16 -30.08 -25.80
C LEU A 18 -24.78 -29.50 -26.13
N GLN A 19 -24.49 -29.32 -27.42
CA GLN A 19 -23.23 -28.76 -27.91
C GLN A 19 -23.08 -27.29 -27.48
N LYS A 20 -24.12 -26.46 -27.66
CA LYS A 20 -24.11 -25.06 -27.20
C LYS A 20 -23.92 -24.96 -25.70
N LEU A 21 -24.58 -25.83 -24.92
CA LEU A 21 -24.39 -25.88 -23.47
C LEU A 21 -22.95 -26.27 -23.09
N GLY A 22 -22.35 -27.22 -23.81
CA GLY A 22 -20.96 -27.62 -23.64
C GLY A 22 -19.97 -26.47 -23.90
N TRP A 23 -20.17 -25.69 -24.96
CA TRP A 23 -19.35 -24.51 -25.25
C TRP A 23 -19.48 -23.43 -24.17
N ILE A 24 -20.68 -23.20 -23.64
CA ILE A 24 -20.91 -22.24 -22.55
C ILE A 24 -20.18 -22.71 -21.29
N LEU A 25 -20.33 -23.98 -20.91
CA LEU A 25 -19.65 -24.56 -19.74
C LEU A 25 -18.13 -24.52 -19.90
N PHE A 26 -17.62 -24.80 -21.09
CA PHE A 26 -16.19 -24.72 -21.38
C PHE A 26 -15.66 -23.29 -21.27
N GLY A 27 -16.37 -22.32 -21.86
CA GLY A 27 -16.03 -20.91 -21.72
C GLY A 27 -16.02 -20.47 -20.25
N LEU A 28 -17.02 -20.89 -19.47
CA LEU A 28 -17.10 -20.62 -18.04
C LEU A 28 -15.93 -21.23 -17.26
N ALA A 29 -15.55 -22.48 -17.57
CA ALA A 29 -14.42 -23.16 -16.94
C ALA A 29 -13.08 -22.48 -17.24
N VAL A 30 -12.88 -22.02 -18.48
CA VAL A 30 -11.69 -21.25 -18.87
C VAL A 30 -11.63 -19.94 -18.09
N ILE A 31 -12.74 -19.20 -18.00
CA ILE A 31 -12.81 -17.96 -17.22
C ILE A 31 -12.47 -18.20 -15.75
N PHE A 32 -13.06 -19.21 -15.12
CA PHE A 32 -12.76 -19.54 -13.72
C PHE A 32 -11.30 -19.96 -13.51
N THR A 33 -10.70 -20.63 -14.50
CA THR A 33 -9.28 -21.02 -14.43
C THR A 33 -8.37 -19.80 -14.54
N ILE A 34 -8.67 -18.85 -15.43
CA ILE A 34 -7.92 -17.60 -15.55
C ILE A 34 -8.04 -16.78 -14.26
N ILE A 35 -9.26 -16.60 -13.74
CA ILE A 35 -9.48 -15.88 -12.48
C ILE A 35 -8.74 -16.58 -11.33
N GLY A 36 -8.84 -17.91 -11.24
CA GLY A 36 -8.13 -18.70 -10.24
C GLY A 36 -6.62 -18.54 -10.33
N ALA A 37 -6.04 -18.53 -11.53
CA ALA A 37 -4.60 -18.35 -11.73
C ALA A 37 -4.11 -16.95 -11.33
N PHE A 38 -4.90 -15.90 -11.58
CA PHE A 38 -4.52 -14.52 -11.21
C PHE A 38 -4.79 -14.18 -9.75
N VAL A 39 -5.79 -14.81 -9.13
CA VAL A 39 -6.21 -14.49 -7.75
C VAL A 39 -5.57 -15.44 -6.74
N SER A 40 -5.16 -16.66 -7.13
CA SER A 40 -4.58 -17.62 -6.20
C SER A 40 -3.19 -17.18 -5.73
N PRO A 41 -2.99 -16.93 -4.43
CA PRO A 41 -1.66 -16.60 -3.91
C PRO A 41 -0.74 -17.81 -4.05
N LEU A 42 0.40 -17.59 -4.70
CA LEU A 42 1.48 -18.56 -4.87
C LEU A 42 2.60 -18.24 -3.88
N ASP A 43 3.24 -19.25 -3.31
CA ASP A 43 4.48 -19.07 -2.53
C ASP A 43 5.68 -18.76 -3.44
N ASP A 44 6.83 -18.47 -2.82
CA ASP A 44 8.12 -18.24 -3.49
C ASP A 44 8.62 -19.45 -4.32
N GLN A 45 7.93 -20.60 -4.26
CA GLN A 45 8.19 -21.81 -5.03
C GLN A 45 7.07 -22.13 -6.06
N GLY A 46 6.14 -21.21 -6.29
CA GLY A 46 5.06 -21.37 -7.27
C GLY A 46 3.94 -22.32 -6.84
N LYS A 47 3.80 -22.60 -5.53
CA LYS A 47 2.73 -23.46 -5.00
C LYS A 47 1.55 -22.64 -4.48
N PRO A 48 0.31 -23.05 -4.75
CA PRO A 48 -0.86 -22.40 -4.18
C PRO A 48 -0.89 -22.61 -2.66
N VAL A 49 -0.79 -21.52 -1.90
CA VAL A 49 -0.85 -21.55 -0.43
C VAL A 49 -2.20 -21.00 0.03
N LEU A 50 -2.91 -21.79 0.82
CA LEU A 50 -4.07 -21.31 1.57
C LEU A 50 -3.57 -20.42 2.71
N LEU A 51 -3.42 -19.13 2.44
CA LEU A 51 -3.22 -18.15 3.50
C LEU A 51 -4.53 -18.03 4.27
N LEU A 52 -4.49 -18.33 5.56
CA LEU A 52 -5.56 -17.92 6.46
C LEU A 52 -5.74 -16.40 6.31
N PRO A 53 -6.98 -15.86 6.36
CA PRO A 53 -7.23 -14.43 6.20
C PRO A 53 -6.34 -13.56 7.09
N GLU A 54 -6.01 -14.04 8.28
CA GLU A 54 -5.13 -13.37 9.24
C GLU A 54 -3.67 -13.31 8.76
N VAL A 55 -3.13 -14.40 8.21
CA VAL A 55 -1.76 -14.44 7.68
C VAL A 55 -1.64 -13.53 6.45
N LYS A 56 -2.67 -13.53 5.59
CA LYS A 56 -2.73 -12.61 4.46
C LYS A 56 -2.77 -11.14 4.91
N ALA A 57 -3.56 -10.81 5.93
CA ALA A 57 -3.63 -9.45 6.46
C ALA A 57 -2.28 -8.97 7.02
N VAL A 58 -1.52 -9.86 7.67
CA VAL A 58 -0.16 -9.57 8.15
C VAL A 58 0.78 -9.29 6.98
N GLU A 59 0.78 -10.13 5.95
CA GLU A 59 1.65 -9.97 4.79
C GLU A 59 1.31 -8.74 3.95
N ASP A 60 0.02 -8.47 3.74
CA ASP A 60 -0.45 -7.28 3.02
C ASP A 60 -0.07 -6.00 3.80
N TYR A 61 -0.22 -6.01 5.13
CA TYR A 61 0.22 -4.89 5.98
C TYR A 61 1.76 -4.73 5.95
N ARG A 62 2.52 -5.83 5.91
CA ARG A 62 3.99 -5.79 5.84
C ARG A 62 4.47 -5.17 4.54
N LYS A 63 3.86 -5.53 3.41
CA LYS A 63 4.14 -4.91 2.11
C LYS A 63 3.81 -3.42 2.12
N ALA A 64 2.66 -3.03 2.68
CA ALA A 64 2.30 -1.63 2.84
C ALA A 64 3.33 -0.87 3.68
N ALA A 65 3.77 -1.44 4.81
CA ALA A 65 4.80 -0.84 5.65
C ALA A 65 6.14 -0.64 4.93
N GLN A 66 6.58 -1.61 4.12
CA GLN A 66 7.79 -1.47 3.31
C GLN A 66 7.67 -0.36 2.27
N LEU A 67 6.49 -0.22 1.65
CA LEU A 67 6.22 0.88 0.72
C LEU A 67 6.29 2.23 1.44
N TRP A 68 5.66 2.37 2.61
CA TRP A 68 5.71 3.61 3.37
C TRP A 68 7.11 4.00 3.81
N ILE A 69 7.97 3.05 4.20
CA ILE A 69 9.37 3.33 4.51
C ILE A 69 10.10 3.88 3.28
N SER A 70 9.82 3.33 2.10
CA SER A 70 10.33 3.87 0.84
C SER A 70 9.82 5.28 0.58
N GLU A 71 8.54 5.56 0.80
CA GLU A 71 7.97 6.91 0.67
C GLU A 71 8.59 7.90 1.66
N LEU A 72 8.89 7.47 2.89
CA LEU A 72 9.61 8.29 3.87
C LEU A 72 11.05 8.61 3.42
N ASN A 73 11.69 7.75 2.62
CA ASN A 73 12.99 8.08 2.01
C ASN A 73 12.85 9.15 0.92
N THR A 74 11.80 9.08 0.11
CA THR A 74 11.48 10.13 -0.86
C THR A 74 11.23 11.46 -0.13
N LEU A 75 10.38 11.43 0.89
CA LEU A 75 10.02 12.60 1.69
C LEU A 75 11.26 13.21 2.39
N ASP A 76 12.17 12.38 2.90
CA ASP A 76 13.46 12.84 3.46
C ASP A 76 14.26 13.66 2.47
N GLY A 77 14.38 13.15 1.24
CA GLY A 77 15.10 13.83 0.16
C GLY A 77 14.44 15.15 -0.25
N GLU A 78 13.11 15.18 -0.32
CA GLU A 78 12.33 16.38 -0.60
C GLU A 78 12.56 17.47 0.46
N ILE A 79 12.45 17.12 1.75
CA ILE A 79 12.68 18.05 2.86
C ILE A 79 14.13 18.55 2.86
N ALA A 80 15.10 17.64 2.70
CA ALA A 80 16.51 18.00 2.65
C ALA A 80 16.81 18.97 1.48
N HIS A 81 16.18 18.76 0.32
CA HIS A 81 16.33 19.63 -0.83
C HIS A 81 15.80 21.05 -0.55
N ILE A 82 14.65 21.16 0.12
CA ILE A 82 14.07 22.46 0.51
C ILE A 82 14.99 23.19 1.48
N ILE A 83 15.51 22.50 2.50
CA ILE A 83 16.40 23.09 3.51
C ILE A 83 17.72 23.57 2.88
N ALA A 84 18.27 22.81 1.94
CA ALA A 84 19.53 23.09 1.27
C ALA A 84 19.42 24.09 0.11
N ALA A 85 18.20 24.44 -0.31
CA ALA A 85 18.00 25.37 -1.43
C ALA A 85 18.55 26.76 -1.09
N ASP A 86 19.28 27.35 -2.03
CA ASP A 86 19.79 28.71 -1.90
C ASP A 86 18.62 29.71 -1.90
N GLN A 87 18.57 30.57 -0.88
CA GLN A 87 17.53 31.60 -0.71
C GLN A 87 17.57 32.67 -1.81
N GLN A 88 18.61 32.69 -2.65
CA GLN A 88 18.73 33.60 -3.80
C GLN A 88 17.98 33.11 -5.06
N GLY A 89 17.39 31.90 -5.03
CA GLY A 89 16.61 31.33 -6.12
C GLY A 89 15.16 31.85 -6.21
N ASP A 90 14.35 31.19 -7.04
CA ASP A 90 12.91 31.50 -7.17
C ASP A 90 12.13 31.07 -5.91
N LEU A 91 11.88 32.02 -5.01
CA LEU A 91 11.12 31.85 -3.77
C LEU A 91 9.72 31.28 -3.99
N PHE A 92 9.06 31.57 -5.13
CA PHE A 92 7.74 31.01 -5.42
C PHE A 92 7.82 29.51 -5.70
N SER A 93 8.84 29.09 -6.46
CA SER A 93 9.09 27.66 -6.70
C SER A 93 9.47 26.93 -5.41
N GLN A 94 10.27 27.55 -4.55
CA GLN A 94 10.63 26.98 -3.23
C GLN A 94 9.41 26.84 -2.32
N SER A 95 8.57 27.88 -2.22
CA SER A 95 7.33 27.84 -1.44
C SER A 95 6.38 26.77 -1.93
N ARG A 96 6.21 26.65 -3.26
CA ARG A 96 5.39 25.59 -3.85
C ARG A 96 5.95 24.20 -3.54
N SER A 97 7.26 24.01 -3.67
CA SER A 97 7.91 22.73 -3.35
C SER A 97 7.68 22.37 -1.88
N ALA A 98 7.87 23.32 -0.96
CA ALA A 98 7.64 23.08 0.46
C ALA A 98 6.17 22.76 0.80
N GLN A 99 5.22 23.42 0.14
CA GLN A 99 3.79 23.10 0.28
C GLN A 99 3.47 21.69 -0.26
N GLN A 100 4.05 21.30 -1.40
CA GLN A 100 3.89 19.97 -1.97
C GLN A 100 4.46 18.88 -1.05
N THR A 101 5.66 19.10 -0.50
CA THR A 101 6.30 18.19 0.45
C THR A 101 5.50 18.06 1.76
N LEU A 102 4.95 19.17 2.28
CA LEU A 102 4.05 19.13 3.43
C LEU A 102 2.78 18.32 3.14
N GLN A 103 2.18 18.53 1.97
CA GLN A 103 0.99 17.80 1.54
C GLN A 103 1.29 16.30 1.38
N HIS A 104 2.44 15.95 0.80
CA HIS A 104 2.91 14.57 0.68
C HIS A 104 3.06 13.90 2.06
N ALA A 105 3.67 14.59 3.03
CA ALA A 105 3.77 14.08 4.41
C ALA A 105 2.39 13.83 5.05
N VAL A 106 1.43 14.73 4.84
CA VAL A 106 0.05 14.55 5.33
C VAL A 106 -0.63 13.34 4.69
N GLU A 107 -0.42 13.13 3.39
CA GLU A 107 -1.01 12.00 2.66
C GLU A 107 -0.48 10.65 3.18
N ILE A 108 0.82 10.53 3.40
CA ILE A 108 1.44 9.33 3.99
C ILE A 108 0.87 9.11 5.41
N ALA A 109 0.81 10.16 6.24
CA ALA A 109 0.29 10.04 7.61
C ALA A 109 -1.18 9.57 7.63
N GLN A 110 -2.03 10.13 6.77
CA GLN A 110 -3.43 9.71 6.65
C GLN A 110 -3.58 8.29 6.11
N GLN A 111 -2.73 7.89 5.16
CA GLN A 111 -2.75 6.55 4.60
C GLN A 111 -2.41 5.53 5.68
N ILE A 112 -1.37 5.80 6.47
CA ILE A 112 -0.98 4.94 7.58
C ILE A 112 -2.11 4.87 8.59
N ASP A 113 -2.55 6.01 9.15
CA ASP A 113 -3.59 6.08 10.20
C ASP A 113 -4.89 5.33 9.85
N ARG A 114 -5.31 5.38 8.58
CA ARG A 114 -6.55 4.73 8.11
C ARG A 114 -6.37 3.26 7.74
N THR A 115 -5.14 2.75 7.68
CA THR A 115 -4.89 1.37 7.27
C THR A 115 -5.31 0.40 8.37
N ARG A 116 -6.06 -0.63 8.00
CA ARG A 116 -6.43 -1.70 8.94
C ARG A 116 -5.18 -2.46 9.38
N VAL A 117 -4.97 -2.53 10.69
CA VAL A 117 -3.80 -3.17 11.28
C VAL A 117 -4.18 -4.54 11.86
N PRO A 118 -3.46 -5.62 11.54
CA PRO A 118 -3.62 -6.90 12.25
C PRO A 118 -3.16 -6.73 13.71
N PRO A 119 -3.82 -7.36 14.71
CA PRO A 119 -3.50 -7.14 16.12
C PRO A 119 -2.01 -7.33 16.48
N ILE A 120 -1.35 -8.30 15.85
CA ILE A 120 0.08 -8.57 16.04
C ILE A 120 1.02 -7.46 15.53
N GLY A 121 0.54 -6.60 14.62
CA GLY A 121 1.28 -5.49 14.02
C GLY A 121 1.06 -4.14 14.68
N MET A 122 0.26 -4.06 15.75
CA MET A 122 -0.13 -2.78 16.36
C MET A 122 1.05 -1.96 16.90
N GLY A 123 2.01 -2.60 17.57
CA GLY A 123 3.21 -1.88 18.04
C GLY A 123 4.09 -1.34 16.90
N MET A 124 4.19 -2.08 15.79
CA MET A 124 4.87 -1.62 14.58
C MET A 124 4.11 -0.45 13.93
N HIS A 125 2.79 -0.50 13.94
CA HIS A 125 1.95 0.56 13.41
C HIS A 125 2.10 1.87 14.18
N GLU A 126 2.10 1.81 15.51
CA GLU A 126 2.34 2.98 16.36
C GLU A 126 3.71 3.60 16.08
N GLN A 127 4.75 2.78 15.92
CA GLN A 127 6.09 3.25 15.54
C GLN A 127 6.08 3.91 14.15
N MET A 128 5.48 3.26 13.14
CA MET A 128 5.36 3.78 11.78
C MET A 128 4.64 5.14 11.75
N LEU A 129 3.52 5.25 12.47
CA LEU A 129 2.75 6.49 12.57
C LEU A 129 3.56 7.59 13.26
N SER A 130 4.21 7.26 14.38
CA SER A 130 5.06 8.21 15.12
C SER A 130 6.22 8.74 14.26
N THR A 131 6.93 7.86 13.56
CA THR A 131 8.00 8.25 12.61
C THR A 131 7.46 9.14 11.51
N THR A 132 6.29 8.83 10.95
CA THR A 132 5.68 9.63 9.87
C THR A 132 5.26 11.01 10.37
N LEU A 133 4.70 11.10 11.58
CA LEU A 133 4.36 12.38 12.20
C LEU A 133 5.61 13.23 12.48
N SER A 134 6.74 12.61 12.81
CA SER A 134 8.03 13.32 12.91
C SER A 134 8.44 13.92 11.56
N TYR A 135 8.33 13.16 10.48
CA TYR A 135 8.61 13.67 9.13
C TYR A 135 7.64 14.78 8.70
N LEU A 136 6.36 14.70 9.07
CA LEU A 136 5.38 15.77 8.86
C LEU A 136 5.79 17.06 9.59
N GLU A 137 6.30 16.93 10.81
CA GLU A 137 6.81 18.06 11.60
C GLU A 137 8.06 18.68 10.95
N ALA A 138 8.99 17.85 10.47
CA ALA A 138 10.15 18.32 9.71
C ALA A 138 9.75 19.06 8.41
N ALA A 139 8.76 18.55 7.67
CA ALA A 139 8.22 19.21 6.47
C ALA A 139 7.57 20.57 6.81
N ARG A 140 6.86 20.66 7.94
CA ARG A 140 6.28 21.92 8.44
C ARG A 140 7.37 22.94 8.77
N SER A 141 8.43 22.50 9.44
CA SER A 141 9.57 23.37 9.79
C SER A 141 10.34 23.82 8.54
N ALA A 142 10.51 22.95 7.55
CA ALA A 142 11.10 23.33 6.26
C ALA A 142 10.26 24.38 5.51
N LEU A 143 8.92 24.29 5.55
CA LEU A 143 8.04 25.32 5.00
C LEU A 143 8.17 26.65 5.77
N GLN A 144 8.34 26.60 7.09
CA GLN A 144 8.59 27.78 7.92
C GLN A 144 9.92 28.44 7.54
N TRP A 145 10.99 27.66 7.35
CA TRP A 145 12.28 28.16 6.84
C TRP A 145 12.13 28.90 5.50
N VAL A 146 11.41 28.32 4.53
CA VAL A 146 11.16 28.99 3.24
C VAL A 146 10.34 30.28 3.38
N SER A 147 9.41 30.30 4.35
CA SER A 147 8.53 31.45 4.56
C SER A 147 9.19 32.58 5.36
N ALA A 148 10.15 32.23 6.23
CA ALA A 148 10.90 33.13 7.09
C ALA A 148 12.36 32.64 7.18
N PRO A 149 13.22 33.04 6.24
CA PRO A 149 14.58 32.49 6.10
C PRO A 149 15.56 33.06 7.13
N GLU A 150 15.30 32.75 8.39
CA GLU A 150 16.17 33.03 9.53
C GLU A 150 16.97 31.78 9.90
N GLN A 151 18.24 31.95 10.28
CA GLN A 151 19.13 30.81 10.58
C GLN A 151 18.51 29.86 11.63
N GLU A 152 17.82 30.41 12.63
CA GLU A 152 17.12 29.63 13.65
C GLU A 152 16.07 28.67 13.06
N ASN A 153 15.28 29.13 12.07
CA ASN A 153 14.29 28.29 11.39
C ASN A 153 14.96 27.20 10.54
N GLN A 154 16.12 27.50 9.93
CA GLN A 154 16.89 26.49 9.19
C GLN A 154 17.44 25.42 10.14
N ASP A 155 18.06 25.84 11.24
CA ASP A 155 18.65 24.95 12.24
C ASP A 155 17.58 24.04 12.86
N GLN A 156 16.39 24.59 13.15
CA GLN A 156 15.24 23.82 13.63
C GLN A 156 14.79 22.78 12.60
N ALA A 157 14.68 23.15 11.33
CA ALA A 157 14.27 22.22 10.27
C ALA A 157 15.28 21.08 10.08
N ILE A 158 16.58 21.40 10.17
CA ILE A 158 17.66 20.41 10.14
C ILE A 158 17.54 19.44 11.32
N GLN A 159 17.36 19.96 12.54
CA GLN A 159 17.25 19.13 13.73
C GLN A 159 16.05 18.18 13.66
N LEU A 160 14.88 18.69 13.28
CA LEU A 160 13.67 17.87 13.16
C LEU A 160 13.79 16.80 12.06
N LEU A 161 14.48 17.11 10.95
CA LEU A 161 14.76 16.11 9.92
C LEU A 161 15.70 15.03 10.44
N GLU A 162 16.71 15.38 11.22
CA GLU A 162 17.65 14.42 11.80
C GLU A 162 16.99 13.52 12.87
N ASP A 163 16.14 14.09 13.73
CA ASP A 163 15.34 13.33 14.69
C ASP A 163 14.43 12.32 13.97
N SER A 164 13.82 12.75 12.85
CA SER A 164 12.98 11.89 12.00
C SER A 164 13.77 10.74 11.37
N ARG A 165 15.01 11.00 10.92
CA ARG A 165 15.92 9.97 10.40
C ARG A 165 16.31 8.96 11.46
N GLN A 166 16.57 9.42 12.69
CA GLN A 166 16.86 8.53 13.79
C GLN A 166 15.67 7.61 14.08
N MET A 167 14.46 8.16 14.18
CA MET A 167 13.24 7.37 14.38
C MET A 167 13.01 6.37 13.23
N LYS A 168 13.27 6.75 11.98
CA LYS A 168 13.19 5.83 10.84
C LYS A 168 14.24 4.72 10.92
N SER A 169 15.47 5.03 11.32
CA SER A 169 16.51 4.01 11.52
C SER A 169 16.12 2.99 12.59
N GLU A 170 15.44 3.44 13.65
CA GLU A 170 14.90 2.54 14.68
C GLU A 170 13.74 1.69 14.15
N LEU A 171 12.84 2.30 13.38
CA LEU A 171 11.73 1.63 12.69
C LEU A 171 12.23 0.51 11.75
N GLU A 172 13.25 0.78 10.94
CA GLU A 172 13.84 -0.18 9.99
C GLU A 172 14.51 -1.38 10.68
N LYS A 173 14.94 -1.22 11.94
CA LYS A 173 15.49 -2.31 12.76
C LYS A 173 14.41 -3.20 13.36
N ASN A 174 13.12 -2.85 13.22
CA ASN A 174 12.03 -3.62 13.79
C ASN A 174 11.98 -5.02 13.14
N LYS A 175 12.06 -6.06 13.97
CA LYS A 175 12.06 -7.47 13.54
C LYS A 175 10.84 -7.83 12.69
N TRP A 176 9.72 -7.16 12.89
CA TRP A 176 8.48 -7.42 12.17
C TRP A 176 8.59 -7.11 10.66
N LEU A 177 9.48 -6.19 10.27
CA LEU A 177 9.78 -5.91 8.86
C LEU A 177 10.73 -6.94 8.22
N ILE A 178 11.55 -7.60 9.04
CA ILE A 178 12.69 -8.44 8.62
C ILE A 178 12.33 -9.93 8.61
N LEU A 179 11.34 -10.35 9.40
CA LEU A 179 10.88 -11.73 9.47
C LEU A 179 10.23 -12.16 8.13
N ARG A 180 10.74 -13.26 7.57
CA ARG A 180 10.25 -13.95 6.37
C ARG A 180 9.90 -15.39 6.74
#